data_AF-A0A183E6P2-F1
#
_entry.id   AF-A0A183E6P2-F1
#
_cell.length_a   1.000
_cell.length_b   1.000
_cell.length_c   1.000
_cell.angle_alpha   90.00
_cell.angle_beta   90.00
_cell.angle_gamma   90.00
#
_symmetry.space_group_name_H-M   'P 1'
#
loop_
_entity.id
_entity.type
_entity.pdbx_description
1 polymer ?
#
loop_
_entity_poly.entity_id
_entity_poly.type
_entity_poly.pdbx_seq_one_letter_code
_entity_poly.pdbx_strand_id
1 'polypeptide(L)'
;MASAYEVDTWLAMNQVTVEGDDLPRPVFEFAEASFPPYVTDMLLANFKKPTVIQSISWPIALSGRDMVSIAKTGSGKTLAFILPAIVHTAGQSPRGHQKSPSVLVLLPTRELAQQVDEVAKLYCKVMNLSVTCLFGGAPKSEQARDLERGVDVIIATPGRLMDFLEAGKTDLRRCTFLVLDEADRMLDMGFEPQIRKVVSQIRVLT
;
A
#
# COMPACT_ATOMS: atom_id res chain seq x y z
N MET A 1 19.57 15.60 13.93
CA MET A 1 18.12 15.62 13.63
C MET A 1 17.75 17.03 13.23
N ALA A 2 16.89 17.21 12.22
CA ALA A 2 16.45 18.53 11.79
C ALA A 2 15.59 19.21 12.87
N SER A 3 15.77 20.51 13.03
CA SER A 3 14.98 21.38 13.91
C SER A 3 13.57 21.60 13.35
N ALA A 4 12.63 22.02 14.21
CA ALA A 4 11.26 22.37 13.79
C ALA A 4 11.26 23.45 12.68
N TYR A 5 12.12 24.46 12.82
CA TYR A 5 12.29 25.50 11.81
C TYR A 5 12.74 24.96 10.44
N GLU A 6 13.67 23.99 10.42
CA GLU A 6 14.12 23.35 9.18
C GLU A 6 13.01 22.53 8.53
N VAL A 7 12.19 21.84 9.33
CA VAL A 7 11.03 21.08 8.84
C VAL A 7 9.99 22.04 8.24
N ASP A 8 9.62 23.11 8.95
CA ASP A 8 8.65 24.10 8.47
C ASP A 8 9.13 24.78 7.18
N THR A 9 10.40 25.13 7.13
CA THR A 9 11.03 25.71 5.94
C THR A 9 10.98 24.72 4.76
N TRP A 10 11.30 23.45 5.00
CA TRP A 10 11.26 22.42 3.96
C TRP A 10 9.84 22.19 3.45
N LEU A 11 8.84 22.14 4.32
CA LEU A 11 7.43 22.00 3.94
C LEU A 11 6.98 23.16 3.05
N ALA A 12 7.30 24.41 3.45
CA ALA A 12 6.98 25.60 2.68
C ALA A 12 7.66 25.60 1.30
N MET A 13 8.95 25.26 1.24
CA MET A 13 9.70 25.19 -0.03
C MET A 13 9.15 24.14 -0.99
N ASN A 14 8.61 23.03 -0.47
CA ASN A 14 8.06 21.94 -1.27
C ASN A 14 6.54 22.05 -1.49
N GLN A 15 5.91 23.16 -1.07
CA GLN A 15 4.47 23.39 -1.19
C GLN A 15 3.63 22.28 -0.54
N VAL A 16 4.08 21.80 0.62
CA VAL A 16 3.42 20.75 1.37
C VAL A 16 2.54 21.38 2.43
N THR A 17 1.28 20.92 2.49
CA THR A 17 0.39 21.15 3.63
C THR A 17 0.21 19.82 4.35
N VAL A 18 0.30 19.83 5.67
CA VAL A 18 0.09 18.66 6.50
C VAL A 18 -0.85 19.03 7.64
N GLU A 19 -1.86 18.21 7.87
CA GLU A 19 -2.86 18.39 8.93
C GLU A 19 -2.91 17.13 9.78
N GLY A 20 -2.94 17.30 11.11
CA GLY A 20 -2.99 16.20 12.08
C GLY A 20 -2.18 16.52 13.34
N ASP A 21 -2.49 15.82 14.42
CA ASP A 21 -1.84 16.00 15.72
C ASP A 21 -0.60 15.13 15.84
N ASP A 22 0.49 15.63 16.44
CA ASP A 22 1.70 14.86 16.76
C ASP A 22 2.25 14.03 15.59
N LEU A 23 2.39 14.66 14.42
CA LEU A 23 2.84 13.97 13.22
C LEU A 23 4.35 13.70 13.25
N PRO A 24 4.78 12.49 12.83
CA PRO A 24 6.21 12.19 12.76
C PRO A 24 6.89 13.08 11.73
N ARG A 25 8.15 13.44 12.00
CA ARG A 25 8.93 14.30 11.12
C ARG A 25 9.12 13.68 9.73
N PRO A 26 9.21 14.50 8.67
CA PRO A 26 9.57 14.01 7.35
C PRO A 26 10.95 13.34 7.32
N VAL A 27 11.11 12.39 6.40
CA VAL A 27 12.41 11.76 6.10
C VAL A 27 13.02 12.40 4.86
N PHE A 28 14.29 12.79 4.92
CA PHE A 28 14.96 13.45 3.79
C PHE A 28 15.86 12.49 3.02
N GLU A 29 16.36 11.45 3.68
CA GLU A 29 17.15 10.37 3.08
C GLU A 29 16.47 9.00 3.26
N PHE A 30 16.74 8.05 2.37
CA PHE A 30 16.17 6.70 2.46
C PHE A 30 16.53 6.00 3.78
N ALA A 31 17.75 6.24 4.29
CA ALA A 31 18.23 5.67 5.55
C ALA A 31 17.42 6.13 6.77
N GLU A 32 16.67 7.23 6.68
CA GLU A 32 15.82 7.72 7.77
C GLU A 32 14.46 7.01 7.84
N ALA A 33 14.02 6.36 6.76
CA ALA A 33 12.69 5.73 6.65
C ALA A 33 12.54 4.45 7.48
N SER A 34 13.59 4.00 8.20
CA SER A 34 13.59 2.78 9.02
C SER A 34 13.15 1.51 8.28
N PHE A 35 13.38 1.47 6.97
CA PHE A 35 13.14 0.28 6.16
C PHE A 35 14.24 -0.77 6.38
N PRO A 36 13.95 -2.06 6.14
CA PRO A 36 14.97 -3.10 6.17
C PRO A 36 16.15 -2.77 5.23
N PRO A 37 17.40 -3.15 5.57
CA PRO A 37 18.58 -2.75 4.80
C PRO A 37 18.49 -3.07 3.31
N TYR A 38 18.00 -4.25 2.96
CA TYR A 38 17.84 -4.69 1.57
C TYR A 38 16.78 -3.89 0.77
N VAL A 39 15.78 -3.29 1.43
CA VAL A 39 14.86 -2.34 0.78
C VAL A 39 15.57 -1.02 0.55
N THR A 40 16.31 -0.55 1.55
CA THR A 40 17.10 0.68 1.47
C THR A 40 18.16 0.62 0.37
N ASP A 41 18.87 -0.51 0.24
CA ASP A 41 19.87 -0.75 -0.81
C ASP A 41 19.23 -0.72 -2.20
N MET A 42 18.05 -1.33 -2.35
CA MET A 42 17.31 -1.28 -3.61
C MET A 42 16.87 0.14 -3.97
N LEU A 43 16.44 0.94 -2.99
CA LEU A 43 16.09 2.34 -3.20
C LEU A 43 17.31 3.15 -3.65
N LEU A 44 18.45 3.00 -2.98
CA LEU A 44 19.70 3.69 -3.30
C LEU A 44 20.25 3.30 -4.69
N ALA A 45 20.02 2.06 -5.12
CA ALA A 45 20.43 1.61 -6.45
C ALA A 45 19.60 2.22 -7.60
N ASN A 46 18.35 2.61 -7.33
CA ASN A 46 17.40 3.05 -8.36
C ASN A 46 17.05 4.54 -8.29
N PHE A 47 17.26 5.18 -7.13
CA PHE A 47 16.81 6.54 -6.86
C PHE A 47 17.86 7.33 -6.07
N LYS A 48 17.87 8.66 -6.25
CA LYS A 48 18.82 9.54 -5.56
C LYS A 48 18.38 9.91 -4.14
N LYS A 49 17.09 10.15 -3.95
CA LYS A 49 16.47 10.56 -2.68
C LYS A 49 14.96 10.30 -2.71
N PRO A 50 14.28 10.23 -1.55
CA PRO A 50 12.83 10.15 -1.49
C PRO A 50 12.18 11.33 -2.21
N THR A 51 11.03 11.09 -2.85
CA THR A 51 10.19 12.18 -3.35
C THR A 51 9.46 12.86 -2.19
N VAL A 52 8.95 14.08 -2.40
CA VAL A 52 8.24 14.85 -1.37
C VAL A 52 7.11 14.04 -0.72
N ILE A 53 6.30 13.33 -1.52
CA ILE A 53 5.19 12.55 -0.96
C ILE A 53 5.66 11.32 -0.19
N GLN A 54 6.81 10.73 -0.56
CA GLN A 54 7.43 9.62 0.16
C GLN A 54 8.01 10.09 1.50
N SER A 55 8.72 11.23 1.49
CA SER A 55 9.27 11.88 2.68
C SER A 55 8.25 12.11 3.79
N ILE A 56 7.01 12.41 3.41
CA ILE A 56 5.89 12.60 4.35
C ILE A 56 5.18 11.28 4.67
N SER A 57 4.82 10.51 3.64
CA SER A 57 3.91 9.36 3.82
C SER A 57 4.58 8.20 4.55
N TRP A 58 5.86 7.93 4.33
CA TRP A 58 6.53 6.79 4.96
C TRP A 58 6.53 6.82 6.48
N PRO A 59 7.02 7.88 7.15
CA PRO A 59 7.00 7.92 8.62
C PRO A 59 5.58 7.86 9.19
N ILE A 60 4.60 8.48 8.52
CA ILE A 60 3.19 8.44 8.95
C ILE A 60 2.62 7.02 8.81
N ALA A 61 2.82 6.36 7.66
CA ALA A 61 2.31 5.02 7.40
C ALA A 61 2.92 3.99 8.36
N LEU A 62 4.22 4.08 8.59
CA LEU A 62 4.95 3.19 9.50
C LEU A 62 4.58 3.43 10.97
N SER A 63 4.05 4.61 11.32
CA SER A 63 3.49 4.88 12.65
C SER A 63 2.13 4.22 12.89
N GLY A 64 1.54 3.60 11.86
CA GLY A 64 0.24 2.92 11.95
C GLY A 64 -0.96 3.88 11.93
N ARG A 65 -0.76 5.14 11.53
CA ARG A 65 -1.82 6.14 11.42
C ARG A 65 -2.54 6.04 10.07
N ASP A 66 -3.86 6.21 10.11
CA ASP A 66 -4.65 6.45 8.91
C ASP A 66 -4.27 7.80 8.29
N MET A 67 -4.18 7.84 6.95
CA MET A 67 -3.81 9.05 6.24
C MET A 67 -4.55 9.21 4.91
N VAL A 68 -4.71 10.46 4.49
CA VAL A 68 -5.10 10.81 3.12
C VAL A 68 -3.94 11.58 2.50
N SER A 69 -3.37 11.04 1.42
CA SER A 69 -2.21 11.60 0.74
C SER A 69 -2.57 12.09 -0.66
N ILE A 70 -2.58 13.40 -0.86
CA ILE A 70 -2.92 14.04 -2.13
C ILE A 70 -1.66 14.57 -2.79
N ALA A 71 -1.36 14.04 -3.98
CA ALA A 71 -0.26 14.51 -4.81
C ALA A 71 -0.54 14.25 -6.30
N LYS A 72 0.08 15.05 -7.17
CA LYS A 72 -0.03 14.92 -8.64
C LYS A 72 0.46 13.56 -9.13
N THR A 73 -0.01 13.12 -10.29
CA THR A 73 0.52 11.94 -10.99
C THR A 73 2.04 12.08 -11.22
N GLY A 74 2.77 10.97 -11.10
CA GLY A 74 4.23 10.95 -11.21
C GLY A 74 4.99 11.47 -9.98
N SER A 75 4.29 11.78 -8.87
CA SER A 75 4.93 12.20 -7.60
C SER A 75 5.59 11.06 -6.79
N GLY A 76 5.39 9.80 -7.20
CA GLY A 76 5.95 8.63 -6.51
C GLY A 76 5.02 8.02 -5.45
N LYS A 77 3.70 8.28 -5.50
CA LYS A 77 2.68 7.73 -4.58
C LYS A 77 2.72 6.21 -4.45
N THR A 78 2.98 5.48 -5.54
CA THR A 78 3.05 4.01 -5.51
C THR A 78 4.06 3.49 -4.48
N LEU A 79 5.28 4.01 -4.50
CA LEU A 79 6.29 3.66 -3.49
C LEU A 79 5.96 4.24 -2.10
N ALA A 80 5.22 5.34 -2.06
CA ALA A 80 4.79 5.97 -0.81
C ALA A 80 3.87 5.04 0.01
N PHE A 81 2.98 4.27 -0.63
CA PHE A 81 2.11 3.33 0.08
C PHE A 81 2.61 1.88 0.08
N ILE A 82 3.25 1.40 -1.00
CA ILE A 82 3.56 -0.03 -1.12
C ILE A 82 4.69 -0.47 -0.19
N LEU A 83 5.69 0.40 0.03
CA LEU A 83 6.83 0.05 0.89
C LEU A 83 6.42 -0.06 2.35
N PRO A 84 5.71 0.91 2.95
CA PRO A 84 5.16 0.73 4.30
C PRO A 84 4.26 -0.51 4.41
N ALA A 85 3.43 -0.80 3.41
CA ALA A 85 2.55 -1.97 3.44
C ALA A 85 3.32 -3.31 3.46
N ILE A 86 4.38 -3.40 2.66
CA ILE A 86 5.28 -4.56 2.61
C ILE A 86 6.06 -4.71 3.92
N VAL A 87 6.57 -3.61 4.47
CA VAL A 87 7.31 -3.62 5.75
C VAL A 87 6.38 -3.98 6.91
N HIS A 88 5.17 -3.44 6.93
CA HIS A 88 4.11 -3.80 7.87
C HIS A 88 3.86 -5.30 7.88
N THR A 89 3.76 -5.91 6.70
CA THR A 89 3.56 -7.36 6.54
C THR A 89 4.69 -8.17 7.16
N ALA A 90 5.94 -7.78 6.91
CA ALA A 90 7.10 -8.48 7.47
C ALA A 90 7.23 -8.33 8.99
N GLY A 91 6.64 -7.28 9.58
CA GLY A 91 6.51 -7.11 11.02
C GLY A 91 5.43 -7.98 11.68
N GLN A 92 4.58 -8.66 10.89
CA GLN A 92 3.52 -9.52 11.43
C GLN A 92 3.99 -10.95 11.67
N SER A 93 3.24 -11.67 12.50
CA SER A 93 3.41 -13.13 12.60
C SER A 93 3.26 -13.77 11.22
N PRO A 94 4.10 -14.76 10.87
CA PRO A 94 4.01 -15.43 9.58
C PRO A 94 2.59 -15.91 9.27
N ARG A 95 2.25 -15.92 7.98
CA ARG A 95 0.93 -16.32 7.51
C ARG A 95 0.52 -17.72 7.98
N GLY A 96 1.49 -18.64 8.10
CA GLY A 96 1.24 -20.02 8.52
C GLY A 96 0.24 -20.70 7.59
N HIS A 97 -0.77 -21.36 8.15
CA HIS A 97 -1.84 -22.02 7.39
C HIS A 97 -2.99 -21.08 6.99
N GLN A 98 -3.02 -19.85 7.50
CA GLN A 98 -4.11 -18.90 7.23
C GLN A 98 -3.89 -18.30 5.85
N LYS A 99 -4.83 -18.42 4.90
CA LYS A 99 -4.61 -17.94 3.52
C LYS A 99 -4.93 -16.45 3.27
N SER A 100 -5.24 -15.71 4.33
CA SER A 100 -5.69 -14.31 4.27
C SER A 100 -4.50 -13.35 4.18
N PRO A 101 -4.56 -12.33 3.30
CA PRO A 101 -3.52 -11.32 3.17
C PRO A 101 -3.49 -10.37 4.37
N SER A 102 -2.32 -9.78 4.64
CA SER A 102 -2.15 -8.67 5.59
C SER A 102 -2.43 -7.31 4.95
N VAL A 103 -2.21 -7.21 3.63
CA VAL A 103 -2.32 -5.97 2.85
C VAL A 103 -3.32 -6.14 1.71
N LEU A 104 -4.17 -5.13 1.54
CA LEU A 104 -5.02 -4.96 0.37
C LEU A 104 -4.83 -3.57 -0.25
N VAL A 105 -4.57 -3.52 -1.56
CA VAL A 105 -4.55 -2.29 -2.35
C VAL A 105 -5.68 -2.34 -3.38
N LEU A 106 -6.57 -1.36 -3.35
CA LEU A 106 -7.66 -1.21 -4.32
C LEU A 106 -7.36 -0.09 -5.31
N LEU A 107 -7.57 -0.39 -6.59
CA LEU A 107 -7.39 0.53 -7.72
C LEU A 107 -8.60 0.48 -8.67
N PRO A 108 -8.91 1.58 -9.39
CA PRO A 108 -10.11 1.66 -10.22
C PRO A 108 -10.03 0.83 -11.51
N THR A 109 -8.83 0.63 -12.07
CA THR A 109 -8.65 -0.03 -13.37
C THR A 109 -7.64 -1.17 -13.30
N ARG A 110 -7.77 -2.10 -14.26
CA ARG A 110 -6.84 -3.22 -14.41
C ARG A 110 -5.42 -2.74 -14.67
N GLU A 111 -5.28 -1.76 -15.54
CA GLU A 111 -3.98 -1.26 -16.00
C GLU A 111 -3.20 -0.64 -14.84
N LEU A 112 -3.87 0.13 -13.99
CA LEU A 112 -3.26 0.68 -12.77
C LEU A 112 -2.92 -0.43 -11.78
N ALA A 113 -3.81 -1.41 -11.58
CA ALA A 113 -3.53 -2.56 -10.71
C ALA A 113 -2.31 -3.37 -11.17
N GLN A 114 -2.15 -3.56 -12.48
CA GLN A 114 -0.98 -4.24 -13.05
C GLN A 114 0.30 -3.43 -12.85
N GLN A 115 0.26 -2.10 -13.04
CA GLN A 115 1.41 -1.23 -12.80
C GLN A 115 1.88 -1.27 -11.34
N VAL A 116 0.94 -1.24 -10.38
CA VAL A 116 1.30 -1.35 -8.96
C VAL A 116 1.81 -2.75 -8.62
N ASP A 117 1.26 -3.80 -9.23
CA ASP A 117 1.71 -5.19 -9.07
C ASP A 117 3.16 -5.39 -9.56
N GLU A 118 3.54 -4.81 -10.69
CA GLU A 118 4.92 -4.85 -11.19
C GLU A 118 5.91 -4.26 -10.18
N VAL A 119 5.57 -3.11 -9.58
CA VAL A 119 6.38 -2.49 -8.53
C VAL A 119 6.40 -3.37 -7.27
N ALA A 120 5.23 -3.82 -6.80
CA ALA A 120 5.11 -4.60 -5.58
C ALA A 120 5.87 -5.92 -5.65
N LYS A 121 5.86 -6.61 -6.79
CA LYS A 121 6.57 -7.88 -7.02
C LYS A 121 8.07 -7.75 -6.77
N LEU A 122 8.68 -6.64 -7.18
CA LEU A 122 10.11 -6.41 -6.99
C LEU A 122 10.48 -6.40 -5.50
N TYR A 123 9.75 -5.64 -4.68
CA TYR A 123 10.02 -5.50 -3.26
C TYR A 123 9.54 -6.72 -2.45
N CYS A 124 8.38 -7.29 -2.79
CA CYS A 124 7.89 -8.53 -2.17
C CYS A 124 8.88 -9.67 -2.35
N LYS A 125 9.50 -9.80 -3.54
CA LYS A 125 10.52 -10.82 -3.81
C LYS A 125 11.72 -10.73 -2.86
N VAL A 126 12.23 -9.52 -2.60
CA VAL A 126 13.40 -9.34 -1.71
C VAL A 126 13.01 -9.50 -0.23
N MET A 127 11.76 -9.21 0.12
CA MET A 127 11.21 -9.42 1.46
C MET A 127 10.70 -10.87 1.69
N ASN A 128 10.81 -11.75 0.69
CA ASN A 128 10.26 -13.12 0.71
C ASN A 128 8.75 -13.18 1.01
N LEU A 129 7.98 -12.28 0.38
CA LEU A 129 6.52 -12.19 0.49
C LEU A 129 5.85 -12.55 -0.84
N SER A 130 4.64 -13.10 -0.78
CA SER A 130 3.83 -13.37 -1.97
C SER A 130 2.82 -12.25 -2.24
N VAL A 131 2.69 -11.89 -3.52
CA VAL A 131 1.73 -10.89 -4.02
C VAL A 131 0.96 -11.45 -5.21
N THR A 132 -0.31 -11.09 -5.35
CA THR A 132 -1.11 -11.37 -6.54
C THR A 132 -1.95 -10.16 -6.94
N CYS A 133 -2.31 -10.10 -8.22
CA CYS A 133 -3.10 -9.02 -8.81
C CYS A 133 -4.45 -9.55 -9.31
N LEU A 134 -5.55 -9.00 -8.79
CA LEU A 134 -6.91 -9.46 -9.04
C LEU A 134 -7.69 -8.44 -9.86
N PHE A 135 -8.07 -8.79 -11.08
CA PHE A 135 -8.86 -7.90 -11.93
C PHE A 135 -9.71 -8.65 -12.96
N GLY A 136 -10.78 -8.01 -13.42
CA GLY A 136 -11.70 -8.50 -14.45
C GLY A 136 -11.06 -8.66 -15.83
N GLY A 137 -11.67 -9.46 -16.71
CA GLY A 137 -11.18 -9.64 -18.09
C GLY A 137 -9.97 -10.56 -18.26
N ALA A 138 -9.42 -11.10 -17.16
CA ALA A 138 -8.42 -12.19 -17.18
C ALA A 138 -9.00 -13.48 -16.56
N PRO A 139 -8.44 -14.66 -16.89
CA PRO A 139 -8.89 -15.95 -16.36
C PRO A 139 -8.96 -15.98 -14.83
N LYS A 140 -10.11 -16.38 -14.28
CA LYS A 140 -10.30 -16.49 -12.82
C LYS A 140 -9.46 -17.63 -12.21
N SER A 141 -9.17 -18.67 -12.98
CA SER A 141 -8.52 -19.89 -12.49
C SER A 141 -7.09 -19.65 -11.99
N GLU A 142 -6.33 -18.79 -12.67
CA GLU A 142 -4.95 -18.46 -12.28
C GLU A 142 -4.94 -17.64 -10.99
N GLN A 143 -5.73 -16.56 -10.94
CA GLN A 143 -5.88 -15.72 -9.76
C GLN A 143 -6.41 -16.53 -8.55
N ALA A 144 -7.36 -17.44 -8.76
CA ALA A 144 -7.86 -18.32 -7.70
C ALA A 144 -6.76 -19.26 -7.17
N ARG A 145 -5.90 -19.77 -8.04
CA ARG A 145 -4.77 -20.64 -7.66
C ARG A 145 -3.76 -19.90 -6.79
N ASP A 146 -3.49 -18.63 -7.09
CA ASP A 146 -2.61 -17.80 -6.26
C ASP A 146 -3.21 -17.60 -4.87
N LEU A 147 -4.50 -17.28 -4.79
CA LEU A 147 -5.21 -17.16 -3.51
C LEU A 147 -5.21 -18.49 -2.73
N GLU A 148 -5.39 -19.61 -3.41
CA GLU A 148 -5.35 -20.95 -2.80
C GLU A 148 -3.96 -21.32 -2.25
N ARG A 149 -2.87 -20.81 -2.83
CA ARG A 149 -1.50 -20.94 -2.30
C ARG A 149 -1.25 -20.02 -1.10
N GLY A 150 -2.04 -18.97 -0.97
CA GLY A 150 -1.90 -17.95 0.07
C GLY A 150 -0.98 -16.81 -0.38
N VAL A 151 -1.46 -15.59 -0.18
CA VAL A 151 -0.78 -14.34 -0.56
C VAL A 151 -0.68 -13.42 0.64
N ASP A 152 0.42 -12.68 0.74
CA ASP A 152 0.59 -11.67 1.79
C ASP A 152 -0.02 -10.32 1.37
N VAL A 153 0.14 -9.99 0.09
CA VAL A 153 -0.33 -8.73 -0.50
C VAL A 153 -1.31 -9.03 -1.63
N ILE A 154 -2.47 -8.38 -1.60
CA ILE A 154 -3.41 -8.36 -2.73
C ILE A 154 -3.43 -6.96 -3.31
N ILE A 155 -3.30 -6.87 -4.63
CA ILE A 155 -3.58 -5.68 -5.42
C ILE A 155 -4.79 -6.01 -6.29
N ALA A 156 -5.83 -5.18 -6.28
CA ALA A 156 -7.08 -5.57 -6.92
C ALA A 156 -7.91 -4.41 -7.46
N THR A 157 -8.73 -4.73 -8.47
CA THR A 157 -9.93 -3.94 -8.76
C THR A 157 -11.12 -4.45 -7.94
N PRO A 158 -12.03 -3.56 -7.48
CA PRO A 158 -13.10 -3.94 -6.54
C PRO A 158 -13.96 -5.11 -7.01
N GLY A 159 -14.37 -5.12 -8.29
CA GLY A 159 -15.27 -6.16 -8.82
C GLY A 159 -14.70 -7.58 -8.72
N ARG A 160 -13.44 -7.79 -9.14
CA ARG A 160 -12.84 -9.14 -9.10
C ARG A 160 -12.52 -9.59 -7.68
N LEU A 161 -12.12 -8.68 -6.80
CA LEU A 161 -11.95 -9.01 -5.38
C LEU A 161 -13.27 -9.50 -4.78
N MET A 162 -14.36 -8.78 -5.04
CA MET A 162 -15.69 -9.16 -4.56
C MET A 162 -16.11 -10.55 -5.03
N ASP A 163 -15.90 -10.88 -6.31
CA ASP A 163 -16.16 -12.22 -6.84
C ASP A 163 -15.47 -13.32 -6.00
N PHE A 164 -14.21 -13.09 -5.60
CA PHE A 164 -13.43 -14.08 -4.85
C PHE A 164 -13.77 -14.13 -3.37
N LEU A 165 -14.15 -13.00 -2.76
CA LEU A 165 -14.67 -12.97 -1.39
C LEU A 165 -15.99 -13.72 -1.29
N GLU A 166 -16.92 -13.48 -2.22
CA GLU A 166 -18.23 -14.14 -2.25
C GLU A 166 -18.13 -15.64 -2.56
N ALA A 167 -17.18 -16.03 -3.40
CA ALA A 167 -16.90 -17.43 -3.69
C ALA A 167 -16.07 -18.15 -2.60
N GLY A 168 -15.69 -17.46 -1.51
CA GLY A 168 -14.87 -18.02 -0.43
C GLY A 168 -13.46 -18.44 -0.87
N LYS A 169 -12.93 -17.84 -1.95
CA LYS A 169 -11.57 -18.11 -2.45
C LYS A 169 -10.49 -17.38 -1.67
N THR A 170 -10.86 -16.29 -1.01
CA THR A 170 -10.02 -15.55 -0.05
C THR A 170 -10.91 -14.92 1.02
N ASP A 171 -10.30 -14.35 2.04
CA ASP A 171 -10.96 -13.58 3.09
C ASP A 171 -10.01 -12.48 3.60
N LEU A 172 -10.54 -11.46 4.30
CA LEU A 172 -9.77 -10.30 4.76
C LEU A 172 -9.52 -10.30 6.27
N ARG A 173 -9.62 -11.45 6.94
CA ARG A 173 -9.53 -11.53 8.41
C ARG A 173 -8.18 -11.09 8.97
N ARG A 174 -7.10 -11.25 8.19
CA ARG A 174 -5.76 -10.78 8.57
C ARG A 174 -5.43 -9.37 8.09
N CYS A 175 -6.23 -8.82 7.19
CA CYS A 175 -5.98 -7.52 6.58
C CYS A 175 -5.93 -6.45 7.67
N THR A 176 -4.85 -5.67 7.66
CA THR A 176 -4.57 -4.59 8.64
C THR A 176 -3.91 -3.39 7.99
N PHE A 177 -3.71 -3.43 6.68
CA PHE A 177 -3.22 -2.33 5.90
C PHE A 177 -4.03 -2.27 4.60
N LEU A 178 -4.93 -1.29 4.52
CA LEU A 178 -5.78 -1.06 3.36
C LEU A 178 -5.32 0.20 2.65
N VAL A 179 -5.15 0.13 1.33
CA VAL A 179 -4.87 1.27 0.47
C VAL A 179 -6.01 1.43 -0.52
N LEU A 180 -6.53 2.65 -0.65
CA LEU A 180 -7.46 3.05 -1.70
C LEU A 180 -6.75 4.08 -2.60
N ASP A 181 -6.27 3.66 -3.78
CA ASP A 181 -5.62 4.57 -4.73
C ASP A 181 -6.63 5.03 -5.79
N GLU A 182 -6.58 6.31 -6.17
CA GLU A 182 -7.62 6.98 -6.98
C GLU A 182 -9.04 6.75 -6.41
N ALA A 183 -9.19 6.97 -5.10
CA ALA A 183 -10.44 6.72 -4.38
C ALA A 183 -11.62 7.53 -4.91
N ASP A 184 -11.40 8.81 -5.24
CA ASP A 184 -12.36 9.70 -5.91
C ASP A 184 -12.89 9.06 -7.20
N ARG A 185 -11.99 8.59 -8.07
CA ARG A 185 -12.34 7.92 -9.31
C ARG A 185 -13.09 6.61 -9.07
N MET A 186 -12.72 5.84 -8.05
CA MET A 186 -13.45 4.62 -7.71
C MET A 186 -14.90 4.93 -7.29
N LEU A 187 -15.14 6.03 -6.57
CA LEU A 187 -16.48 6.48 -6.21
C LEU A 187 -17.27 6.91 -7.46
N ASP A 188 -16.66 7.69 -8.36
CA ASP A 188 -17.27 8.13 -9.62
C ASP A 188 -17.66 6.96 -10.55
N MET A 189 -16.88 5.88 -10.52
CA MET A 189 -17.16 4.64 -11.27
C MET A 189 -18.25 3.78 -10.61
N GLY A 190 -18.81 4.21 -9.48
CA GLY A 190 -19.86 3.49 -8.75
C GLY A 190 -19.34 2.30 -7.95
N PHE A 191 -18.05 2.25 -7.59
CA PHE A 191 -17.50 1.19 -6.75
C PHE A 191 -17.72 1.40 -5.24
N GLU A 192 -18.38 2.49 -4.83
CA GLU A 192 -18.65 2.77 -3.42
C GLU A 192 -19.30 1.58 -2.68
N PRO A 193 -20.35 0.91 -3.20
CA PRO A 193 -20.96 -0.23 -2.50
C PRO A 193 -19.97 -1.39 -2.28
N GLN A 194 -19.12 -1.69 -3.28
CA GLN A 194 -18.10 -2.73 -3.19
C GLN A 194 -17.03 -2.34 -2.16
N ILE A 195 -16.56 -1.09 -2.17
CA ILE A 195 -15.57 -0.58 -1.20
C ILE A 195 -16.13 -0.69 0.23
N ARG A 196 -17.37 -0.24 0.46
CA ARG A 196 -18.02 -0.36 1.78
C ARG A 196 -18.10 -1.81 2.24
N LYS A 197 -18.45 -2.75 1.34
CA LYS A 197 -18.51 -4.19 1.64
C LYS A 197 -17.13 -4.78 1.96
N VAL A 198 -16.08 -4.36 1.26
CA VAL A 198 -14.68 -4.74 1.55
C VAL A 198 -14.26 -4.23 2.93
N VAL A 199 -14.44 -2.93 3.20
CA VAL A 199 -14.05 -2.30 4.48
C VAL A 199 -14.78 -2.95 5.64
N SER A 200 -16.06 -3.31 5.50
CA SER A 200 -16.83 -3.99 6.55
C SER A 200 -16.31 -5.40 6.93
N GLN A 201 -15.49 -6.01 6.08
CA GLN A 201 -14.88 -7.32 6.33
C GLN A 201 -13.46 -7.22 6.93
N ILE A 202 -12.91 -6.01 6.99
CA ILE A 202 -11.60 -5.74 7.58
C ILE A 202 -11.81 -5.40 9.05
N ARG A 203 -10.99 -5.98 9.92
CA ARG A 203 -11.02 -5.68 11.35
C ARG A 203 -10.62 -4.22 11.59
N VAL A 204 -11.39 -3.53 12.42
CA VAL A 204 -10.96 -2.26 13.02
C VAL A 204 -10.08 -2.64 14.21
N LEU A 205 -8.82 -2.22 14.20
CA LEU A 205 -7.96 -2.34 15.38
C LEU A 205 -8.60 -1.46 16.47
N THR A 206 -9.22 -2.10 17.45
CA THR A 206 -9.84 -1.49 18.62
C THR A 206 -8.97 -1.75 19.84
#